data_AF-A0A323UNV9-F1
#
_entry.id   AF-A0A323UNV9-F1
#
_cell.length_a   1.000
_cell.length_b   1.000
_cell.length_c   1.000
_cell.angle_alpha   90.00
_cell.angle_beta   90.00
_cell.angle_gamma   90.00
#
_symmetry.space_group_name_H-M   'P 1'
#
loop_
_entity.id
_entity.type
_entity.pdbx_description
1 polymer ?
#
loop_
_entity_poly.entity_id
_entity_poly.type
_entity_poly.pdbx_seq_one_letter_code
_entity_poly.pdbx_strand_id
1 'polypeptide(L)'
;MDKLPEIKASYDWFFARYQAETAERARSSDIAAIDRMEVRRDMLERAAFVLMFGQFEKAVNSKFEEAVNARIANPDWNGRRGWDTPSLKGNKVPFDTKLAMVLDSQSSSFRRILQTYAIRNHCAHGGTTNAVGSIDALEADLYRWQAQLRN
;
A
#
# COMPACT_ATOMS: atom_id res chain seq x y z
N MET A 1 1.81 -5.59 -8.71
CA MET A 1 2.35 -6.36 -7.56
C MET A 1 3.69 -6.99 -7.88
N ASP A 2 4.08 -7.03 -9.15
CA ASP A 2 5.32 -7.64 -9.67
C ASP A 2 6.61 -7.06 -9.08
N LYS A 3 6.59 -5.79 -8.65
CA LYS A 3 7.74 -5.13 -8.01
C LYS A 3 7.78 -5.30 -6.49
N LEU A 4 6.75 -5.89 -5.88
CA LEU A 4 6.70 -6.08 -4.43
C LEU A 4 7.88 -6.91 -3.90
N PRO A 5 8.28 -8.04 -4.52
CA PRO A 5 9.44 -8.82 -4.07
C PRO A 5 10.76 -8.02 -4.13
N GLU A 6 10.94 -7.20 -5.17
CA GLU A 6 12.14 -6.38 -5.35
C GLU A 6 12.23 -5.27 -4.29
N ILE A 7 11.10 -4.62 -3.99
CA ILE A 7 11.02 -3.61 -2.93
C ILE A 7 11.31 -4.25 -1.56
N LYS A 8 10.72 -5.43 -1.29
CA LYS A 8 10.94 -6.17 -0.04
C LYS A 8 12.40 -6.59 0.13
N ALA A 9 13.00 -7.19 -0.90
CA ALA A 9 14.40 -7.61 -0.85
C ALA A 9 15.35 -6.42 -0.62
N SER A 10 15.04 -5.26 -1.20
CA SER A 10 15.82 -4.04 -0.98
C SER A 10 15.70 -3.53 0.46
N TYR A 11 14.48 -3.60 1.04
CA TYR A 11 14.25 -3.28 2.45
C TYR A 11 14.99 -4.24 3.37
N ASP A 12 14.93 -5.55 3.13
CA ASP A 12 15.57 -6.56 3.96
C ASP A 12 17.09 -6.43 3.97
N TRP A 13 17.67 -6.21 2.79
CA TRP A 13 19.10 -5.94 2.65
C TRP A 13 19.52 -4.70 3.46
N PHE A 14 18.75 -3.61 3.35
CA PHE A 14 19.02 -2.40 4.10
C PHE A 14 18.92 -2.65 5.61
N PHE A 15 17.85 -3.31 6.06
CA PHE A 15 17.58 -3.53 7.47
C PHE A 15 18.65 -4.43 8.11
N ALA A 16 19.09 -5.49 7.43
CA ALA A 16 20.19 -6.34 7.88
C ALA A 16 21.50 -5.53 8.02
N ARG A 17 21.80 -4.66 7.05
CA ARG A 17 22.98 -3.80 7.11
C ARG A 17 22.90 -2.80 8.27
N TYR A 18 21.75 -2.17 8.44
CA TYR A 18 21.49 -1.23 9.54
C TYR A 18 21.66 -1.92 10.91
N GLN A 19 21.13 -3.14 11.09
CA GLN A 19 21.31 -3.89 12.34
C GLN A 19 22.77 -4.18 12.64
N ALA A 20 23.54 -4.63 11.64
CA ALA A 20 24.96 -4.92 11.80
C ALA A 20 25.76 -3.65 12.17
N GLU A 21 25.49 -2.53 11.50
CA GLU A 21 26.18 -1.27 11.76
C GLU A 21 25.78 -0.68 13.12
N THR A 22 24.50 -0.75 13.52
CA THR A 22 24.05 -0.29 14.84
C THR A 22 24.67 -1.11 15.96
N ALA A 23 24.79 -2.44 15.79
CA ALA A 23 25.45 -3.31 16.76
C ALA A 23 26.94 -2.94 16.93
N GLU A 24 27.64 -2.60 15.85
CA GLU A 24 29.02 -2.13 15.91
C GLU A 24 29.14 -0.80 16.67
N ARG A 25 28.28 0.18 16.35
CA ARG A 25 28.28 1.49 17.02
C ARG A 25 27.90 1.39 18.49
N ALA A 26 27.02 0.45 18.85
CA ALA A 26 26.67 0.18 20.23
C ALA A 26 27.87 -0.36 21.03
N ARG A 27 28.71 -1.21 20.42
CA ARG A 27 29.97 -1.67 21.06
C ARG A 27 30.95 -0.53 21.31
N SER A 28 30.97 0.48 20.44
CA SER A 28 31.81 1.68 20.60
C SER A 28 31.14 2.82 21.39
N SER A 29 29.95 2.60 21.96
CA SER A 29 29.16 3.62 22.67
C SER A 29 28.93 4.92 21.87
N ASP A 30 28.88 4.83 20.54
CA ASP A 30 28.69 5.98 19.65
C ASP A 30 27.19 6.28 19.48
N ILE A 31 26.58 6.77 20.56
CA ILE A 31 25.12 7.03 20.62
C ILE A 31 24.68 8.03 19.56
N ALA A 32 25.47 9.07 19.31
CA ALA A 32 25.15 10.08 18.31
C ALA A 32 25.11 9.50 16.88
N ALA A 33 25.94 8.50 16.56
CA ALA A 33 25.83 7.80 15.28
C ALA A 33 24.56 6.95 15.19
N ILE A 34 24.20 6.25 16.27
CA ILE A 34 22.97 5.45 16.35
C ILE A 34 21.76 6.35 16.09
N ASP A 35 21.65 7.50 16.74
CA ASP A 35 20.54 8.44 16.55
C ASP A 35 20.41 8.91 15.10
N ARG A 36 21.53 9.19 14.42
CA ARG A 36 21.51 9.55 12.99
C ARG A 36 21.06 8.39 12.11
N MET A 37 21.37 7.16 12.50
CA MET A 37 20.94 5.96 11.77
C MET A 37 19.46 5.67 11.97
N GLU A 38 18.89 5.92 13.16
CA GLU A 38 17.45 5.83 13.42
C GLU A 38 16.65 6.70 12.45
N VAL A 39 17.07 7.95 12.27
CA VAL A 39 16.40 8.88 11.34
C VAL A 39 16.44 8.37 9.89
N ARG A 40 17.54 7.74 9.48
CA ARG A 40 17.66 7.15 8.14
C ARG A 40 16.80 5.90 7.99
N ARG A 41 16.75 5.04 9.01
CA ARG A 41 15.88 3.86 9.03
C ARG A 41 14.42 4.29 8.87
N ASP A 42 14.00 5.28 9.65
CA ASP A 42 12.64 5.80 9.64
C ASP A 42 12.21 6.27 8.24
N MET A 43 13.06 7.08 7.60
CA MET A 43 12.82 7.57 6.25
C MET A 43 12.69 6.42 5.22
N LEU A 44 13.52 5.38 5.36
CA LEU A 44 13.50 4.22 4.46
C LEU A 44 12.30 3.31 4.69
N GLU A 45 11.89 3.08 5.93
CA GLU A 45 10.67 2.34 6.28
C GLU A 45 9.43 2.98 5.66
N ARG A 46 9.34 4.32 5.72
CA ARG A 46 8.27 5.07 5.05
C ARG A 46 8.28 4.90 3.55
N ALA A 47 9.45 5.04 2.94
CA ALA A 47 9.60 4.91 1.51
C ALA A 47 9.19 3.50 1.06
N ALA A 48 9.66 2.46 1.75
CA ALA A 48 9.27 1.08 1.51
C ALA A 48 7.75 0.90 1.64
N PHE A 49 7.15 1.36 2.74
CA PHE A 49 5.71 1.29 2.96
C PHE A 49 4.90 1.93 1.81
N VAL A 50 5.25 3.15 1.42
CA VAL A 50 4.57 3.88 0.34
C VAL A 50 4.73 3.15 -1.00
N LEU A 51 5.92 2.66 -1.31
CA LEU A 51 6.19 1.95 -2.55
C LEU A 51 5.46 0.61 -2.62
N MET A 52 5.45 -0.16 -1.52
CA MET A 52 4.75 -1.44 -1.41
C MET A 52 3.24 -1.26 -1.56
N PHE A 53 2.64 -0.32 -0.82
CA PHE A 53 1.21 -0.04 -0.94
C PHE A 53 0.86 0.49 -2.35
N GLY A 54 1.75 1.28 -2.97
CA GLY A 54 1.61 1.72 -4.35
C GLY A 54 1.51 0.56 -5.36
N GLN A 55 2.11 -0.60 -5.10
CA GLN A 55 1.93 -1.80 -5.94
C GLN A 55 0.53 -2.38 -5.84
N PHE A 56 -0.08 -2.31 -4.66
CA PHE A 56 -1.46 -2.74 -4.45
C PHE A 56 -2.46 -1.76 -5.06
N GLU A 57 -2.22 -0.45 -4.96
CA GLU A 57 -3.02 0.56 -5.66
C GLU A 57 -3.06 0.32 -7.18
N LYS A 58 -1.92 -0.04 -7.77
CA LYS A 58 -1.87 -0.43 -9.19
C LYS A 58 -2.74 -1.65 -9.49
N ALA A 59 -2.75 -2.67 -8.62
CA ALA A 59 -3.59 -3.84 -8.79
C ALA A 59 -5.09 -3.50 -8.69
N VAL A 60 -5.49 -2.64 -7.74
CA VAL A 60 -6.85 -2.12 -7.63
C VAL A 60 -7.25 -1.35 -8.90
N ASN A 61 -6.39 -0.47 -9.40
CA ASN A 61 -6.65 0.29 -10.64
C ASN A 61 -6.85 -0.65 -11.83
N SER A 62 -6.00 -1.65 -12.01
CA SER A 62 -6.13 -2.64 -13.10
C SER A 62 -7.47 -3.37 -13.04
N LYS A 63 -7.87 -3.86 -11.86
CA LYS A 63 -9.15 -4.57 -11.68
C LYS A 63 -10.35 -3.65 -11.89
N PHE A 64 -10.25 -2.40 -11.46
CA PHE A 64 -11.28 -1.41 -11.69
C PHE A 64 -11.44 -1.11 -13.19
N GLU A 65 -10.35 -0.96 -13.93
CA GLU A 65 -10.36 -0.76 -15.39
C GLU A 65 -10.96 -1.97 -16.12
N GLU A 66 -10.61 -3.20 -15.71
CA GLU A 66 -11.24 -4.43 -16.22
C GLU A 66 -12.77 -4.42 -16.01
N ALA A 67 -13.23 -4.08 -14.81
CA ALA A 67 -14.67 -4.01 -14.49
C ALA A 67 -15.40 -2.94 -15.31
N VAL A 68 -14.79 -1.76 -15.49
CA VAL A 68 -15.34 -0.69 -16.34
C VAL A 68 -15.43 -1.12 -17.80
N ASN A 69 -14.38 -1.75 -18.34
CA ASN A 69 -14.37 -2.23 -19.72
C ASN A 69 -15.39 -3.34 -19.96
N ALA A 70 -15.51 -4.30 -19.03
CA ALA A 70 -16.50 -5.37 -19.09
C ALA A 70 -17.95 -4.84 -19.08
N ARG A 71 -18.19 -3.71 -18.39
CA ARG A 71 -19.47 -2.99 -18.42
C ARG A 71 -19.74 -2.38 -19.79
N ILE A 72 -18.77 -1.64 -20.35
CA ILE A 72 -18.93 -0.97 -21.66
C ILE A 72 -19.31 -1.99 -22.75
N ALA A 73 -18.77 -3.21 -22.65
CA ALA A 73 -19.04 -4.29 -23.59
C ALA A 73 -20.41 -5.00 -23.40
N ASN A 74 -21.18 -4.71 -22.34
CA ASN A 74 -22.44 -5.42 -22.02
C ASN A 74 -23.71 -4.56 -22.22
N PRO A 75 -24.64 -4.95 -23.11
CA PRO A 75 -25.87 -4.19 -23.40
C PRO A 75 -26.89 -4.08 -22.25
N ASP A 76 -26.93 -5.04 -21.31
CA ASP A 76 -27.98 -5.15 -20.28
C ASP A 76 -27.59 -4.58 -18.90
N TRP A 77 -26.54 -3.75 -18.82
CA TRP A 77 -25.90 -3.41 -17.55
C TRP A 77 -26.67 -2.42 -16.65
N ASN A 78 -27.80 -1.86 -17.09
CA ASN A 78 -28.56 -0.87 -16.30
C ASN A 78 -29.08 -1.40 -14.94
N GLY A 79 -29.05 -2.71 -14.68
CA GLY A 79 -29.63 -3.31 -13.48
C GLY A 79 -28.70 -3.71 -12.33
N ARG A 80 -27.35 -3.65 -12.47
CA ARG A 80 -26.44 -4.26 -11.48
C ARG A 80 -25.43 -3.29 -10.87
N ARG A 81 -25.72 -2.89 -9.62
CA ARG A 81 -24.86 -2.27 -8.57
C ARG A 81 -24.36 -0.83 -8.78
N GLY A 82 -24.99 0.20 -8.19
CA GLY A 82 -24.30 1.43 -7.73
C GLY A 82 -23.46 2.29 -8.72
N TRP A 83 -23.45 1.94 -10.01
CA TRP A 83 -22.67 2.60 -11.07
C TRP A 83 -23.34 3.89 -11.61
N ASP A 84 -24.49 4.27 -11.06
CA ASP A 84 -25.22 5.52 -11.38
C ASP A 84 -24.55 6.76 -10.77
N THR A 85 -23.38 6.59 -10.14
CA THR A 85 -22.63 7.71 -9.58
C THR A 85 -22.01 8.55 -10.72
N PRO A 86 -22.37 9.84 -10.87
CA PRO A 86 -21.88 10.70 -11.96
C PRO A 86 -20.36 10.89 -12.00
N SER A 87 -19.65 10.49 -10.94
CA SER A 87 -18.20 10.63 -10.77
C SER A 87 -17.34 9.76 -11.69
N LEU A 88 -17.94 8.75 -12.36
CA LEU A 88 -17.20 7.85 -13.26
C LEU A 88 -16.91 8.46 -14.65
N LYS A 89 -17.56 9.57 -15.00
CA LYS A 89 -17.35 10.27 -16.28
C LYS A 89 -16.32 11.40 -16.21
N GLY A 90 -15.67 11.61 -15.05
CA GLY A 90 -14.72 12.70 -14.81
C GLY A 90 -13.35 12.20 -14.37
N ASN A 91 -12.29 12.83 -14.88
CA ASN A 91 -10.89 12.49 -14.63
C ASN A 91 -10.57 12.39 -13.12
N LYS A 92 -10.19 11.17 -12.70
CA LYS A 92 -9.80 10.71 -11.34
C LYS A 92 -10.94 10.29 -10.41
N VAL A 93 -11.36 9.03 -10.58
CA VAL A 93 -12.12 8.29 -9.55
C VAL A 93 -11.25 8.10 -8.30
N PRO A 94 -11.73 8.47 -7.10
CA PRO A 94 -11.02 8.26 -5.84
C PRO A 94 -10.68 6.79 -5.54
N PHE A 95 -9.61 6.53 -4.78
CA PHE A 95 -9.15 5.17 -4.48
C PHE A 95 -10.18 4.33 -3.72
N ASP A 96 -10.85 4.91 -2.72
CA ASP A 96 -11.91 4.27 -1.95
C ASP A 96 -13.10 3.87 -2.83
N THR A 97 -13.48 4.73 -3.77
CA THR A 97 -14.51 4.44 -4.76
C THR A 97 -14.09 3.27 -5.65
N LYS A 98 -12.87 3.28 -6.18
CA LYS A 98 -12.33 2.16 -6.98
C LYS A 98 -12.32 0.86 -6.18
N LEU A 99 -11.84 0.91 -4.93
CA LEU A 99 -11.78 -0.24 -4.05
C LEU A 99 -13.17 -0.84 -3.79
N ALA A 100 -14.18 -0.01 -3.55
CA ALA A 100 -15.55 -0.46 -3.28
C ALA A 100 -16.20 -1.19 -4.47
N MET A 101 -15.63 -1.04 -5.66
CA MET A 101 -16.11 -1.69 -6.88
C MET A 101 -15.46 -3.04 -7.13
N VAL A 102 -14.23 -3.22 -6.63
CA VAL A 102 -13.44 -4.44 -6.84
C VAL A 102 -13.28 -5.29 -5.57
N LEU A 103 -13.79 -4.82 -4.45
CA LEU A 103 -13.76 -5.51 -3.17
C LEU A 103 -15.06 -5.28 -2.41
N ASP A 104 -15.58 -6.33 -1.76
CA ASP A 104 -16.76 -6.23 -0.92
C ASP A 104 -16.53 -5.26 0.24
N SER A 105 -17.35 -4.20 0.30
CA SER A 105 -17.26 -3.14 1.32
C SER A 105 -17.63 -3.63 2.72
N GLN A 106 -18.33 -4.76 2.84
CA GLN A 106 -18.62 -5.41 4.13
C GLN A 106 -17.47 -6.31 4.62
N SER A 107 -16.45 -6.57 3.77
CA SER A 107 -15.30 -7.37 4.17
C SER A 107 -14.45 -6.65 5.22
N SER A 108 -13.87 -7.40 6.16
CA SER A 108 -12.93 -6.86 7.14
C SER A 108 -11.69 -6.24 6.48
N SER A 109 -11.29 -6.76 5.32
CA SER A 109 -10.20 -6.24 4.50
C SER A 109 -10.46 -4.82 4.03
N PHE A 110 -11.70 -4.49 3.64
CA PHE A 110 -12.03 -3.18 3.07
C PHE A 110 -11.65 -2.04 4.00
N ARG A 111 -12.11 -2.09 5.27
CA ARG A 111 -11.79 -1.06 6.27
C ARG A 111 -10.29 -0.99 6.56
N ARG A 112 -9.61 -2.14 6.67
CA ARG A 112 -8.18 -2.21 6.97
C ARG A 112 -7.35 -1.61 5.82
N ILE A 113 -7.74 -1.85 4.58
CA ILE A 113 -7.10 -1.25 3.40
C ILE A 113 -7.25 0.28 3.43
N LEU A 114 -8.45 0.80 3.71
CA LEU A 114 -8.66 2.25 3.78
C LEU A 114 -7.85 2.91 4.90
N GLN A 115 -7.76 2.27 6.07
CA GLN A 115 -6.89 2.73 7.16
C GLN A 115 -5.41 2.73 6.72
N THR A 116 -4.97 1.66 6.06
CA THR A 116 -3.59 1.54 5.56
C THR A 116 -3.30 2.59 4.48
N TYR A 117 -4.26 2.88 3.61
CA TYR A 117 -4.17 3.94 2.60
C TYR A 117 -4.07 5.34 3.23
N ALA A 118 -4.82 5.60 4.31
CA ALA A 118 -4.70 6.86 5.04
C ALA A 118 -3.30 7.02 5.65
N ILE A 119 -2.75 5.95 6.25
CA ILE A 119 -1.36 5.92 6.77
C ILE A 119 -0.36 6.16 5.63
N ARG A 120 -0.59 5.56 4.46
CA ARG A 120 0.26 5.74 3.26
C ARG A 120 0.29 7.19 2.83
N ASN A 121 -0.86 7.85 2.77
CA ASN A 121 -0.94 9.26 2.42
C ASN A 121 -0.23 10.13 3.47
N HIS A 122 -0.41 9.84 4.76
CA HIS A 122 0.32 10.53 5.82
C HIS A 122 1.84 10.40 5.64
N CYS A 123 2.34 9.19 5.40
CA CYS A 123 3.75 8.92 5.16
C CYS A 123 4.29 9.63 3.92
N ALA A 124 3.52 9.63 2.82
CA ALA A 124 3.89 10.29 1.57
C ALA A 124 3.96 11.83 1.71
N HIS A 125 3.23 12.42 2.65
CA HIS A 125 3.20 13.85 2.90
C HIS A 125 4.17 14.35 3.97
N GLY A 126 5.11 13.54 4.44
CA GLY A 126 6.07 13.98 5.45
C GLY A 126 5.73 13.55 6.88
N GLY A 127 4.56 12.97 7.11
CA GLY A 127 4.07 12.54 8.43
C GLY A 127 4.93 11.45 9.12
N THR A 128 4.84 11.39 10.44
CA THR A 128 5.63 10.47 11.27
C THR A 128 5.03 9.06 11.32
N THR A 129 5.84 8.13 11.81
CA THR A 129 5.88 6.70 11.43
C THR A 129 5.42 5.73 12.48
N ASN A 130 5.04 6.16 13.67
CA ASN A 130 4.53 5.24 14.70
C ASN A 130 3.31 4.42 14.21
N ALA A 131 2.72 4.79 13.06
CA ALA A 131 1.64 4.07 12.38
C ALA A 131 2.11 3.07 11.30
N VAL A 132 3.35 3.14 10.80
CA VAL A 132 3.92 2.16 9.87
C VAL A 132 4.26 0.93 10.70
N GLY A 133 3.34 -0.03 10.73
CA GLY A 133 3.58 -1.33 11.39
C GLY A 133 4.69 -2.13 10.70
N SER A 134 4.77 -3.43 11.00
CA SER A 134 5.75 -4.32 10.38
C SER A 134 5.61 -4.36 8.85
N ILE A 135 6.73 -4.15 8.14
CA ILE A 135 6.82 -4.28 6.68
C ILE A 135 6.52 -5.72 6.22
N ASP A 136 6.91 -6.74 6.99
CA ASP A 136 6.55 -8.13 6.71
C ASP A 136 5.04 -8.36 6.83
N ALA A 137 4.42 -7.79 7.87
CA ALA A 137 2.97 -7.87 8.04
C ALA A 137 2.24 -7.14 6.90
N LEU A 138 2.77 -6.01 6.43
CA LEU A 138 2.25 -5.31 5.26
C LEU A 138 2.34 -6.19 4.01
N GLU A 139 3.49 -6.82 3.73
CA GLU A 139 3.64 -7.69 2.55
C GLU A 139 2.59 -8.81 2.53
N ALA A 140 2.44 -9.52 3.64
CA ALA A 140 1.46 -10.59 3.79
C ALA A 140 0.03 -10.09 3.58
N ASP A 141 -0.28 -8.91 4.14
CA ASP A 141 -1.57 -8.24 3.95
C ASP A 141 -1.82 -7.89 2.48
N LEU A 142 -0.84 -7.31 1.78
CA LEU A 142 -0.99 -6.88 0.38
C LEU A 142 -1.27 -8.06 -0.55
N TYR A 143 -0.56 -9.19 -0.40
CA TYR A 143 -0.86 -10.40 -1.19
C TYR A 143 -2.25 -10.96 -0.86
N ARG A 144 -2.61 -11.02 0.42
CA ARG A 144 -3.93 -11.50 0.85
C ARG A 144 -5.06 -10.63 0.32
N TRP A 145 -4.89 -9.30 0.32
CA TRP A 145 -5.88 -8.37 -0.21
C TRP A 145 -5.96 -8.44 -1.73
N GLN A 146 -4.83 -8.57 -2.43
CA GLN A 146 -4.82 -8.74 -3.88
C GLN A 146 -5.65 -9.96 -4.30
N ALA A 147 -5.52 -11.09 -3.60
CA ALA A 147 -6.28 -12.30 -3.88
C ALA A 147 -7.80 -12.15 -3.68
N GLN A 148 -8.24 -11.12 -2.96
CA GLN A 148 -9.66 -10.84 -2.71
C GLN A 148 -10.28 -9.91 -3.76
N LEU A 149 -9.48 -9.26 -4.61
CA LEU A 149 -9.99 -8.37 -5.64
C LEU A 149 -10.77 -9.17 -6.69
N ARG A 150 -11.98 -8.70 -7.00
CA ARG A 150 -12.91 -9.32 -7.96
C ARG A 150 -13.35 -8.30 -9.00
N ASN A 151 -13.76 -8.80 -10.15
CA ASN A 151 -14.45 -8.04 -11.20
C ASN A 151 -15.97 -8.16 -11.06
#